data_AF-A0A925PCV8-F1
#
_entry.id   AF-A0A925PCV8-F1
#
_cell.length_a   1.000
_cell.length_b   1.000
_cell.length_c   1.000
_cell.angle_alpha   90.00
_cell.angle_beta   90.00
_cell.angle_gamma   90.00
#
_symmetry.space_group_name_H-M   'P 1'
#
loop_
_entity.id
_entity.type
_entity.pdbx_description
1 polymer ?
#
loop_
_entity_poly.entity_id
_entity_poly.type
_entity_poly.pdbx_seq_one_letter_code
_entity_poly.pdbx_strand_id
1 'polypeptide(L)' 'MAERWPMPVAIRINATASEYYAADLAAVAGSRADLIVVPRVSTASEIEAVAAAVARPVAAMIETAAG' A
#
# COMPACT_ATOMS: atom_id res chain seq x y z
N MET A 1 -23.72 24.17 6.70
CA MET A 1 -22.30 23.92 6.33
C MET A 1 -22.18 22.45 5.95
N ALA A 2 -21.42 22.12 4.91
CA ALA A 2 -21.15 20.72 4.57
C ALA A 2 -20.26 20.07 5.64
N GLU A 3 -20.60 18.85 6.03
CA GLU A 3 -19.83 18.08 7.02
C GLU A 3 -18.44 17.75 6.49
N ARG A 4 -17.43 17.77 7.35
CA ARG A 4 -16.03 17.54 6.96
C ARG A 4 -15.82 16.03 6.81
N TRP A 5 -16.03 15.50 5.60
CA TRP A 5 -15.72 14.10 5.32
C TRP A 5 -14.19 13.93 5.18
N PRO A 6 -13.54 13.08 5.98
CA PRO A 6 -12.08 12.99 6.05
C PRO A 6 -11.42 12.28 4.84
N MET A 7 -12.07 12.28 3.66
CA MET A 7 -11.72 11.61 2.38
C MET A 7 -10.32 10.95 2.40
N PRO A 8 -10.21 9.66 2.80
CA PRO A 8 -8.93 9.01 2.94
C PRO A 8 -8.22 8.90 1.58
N VAL A 9 -6.93 9.20 1.58
CA VAL A 9 -6.06 9.16 0.40
C VAL A 9 -5.20 7.92 0.48
N ALA A 10 -5.22 7.12 -0.58
CA ALA A 10 -4.40 5.93 -0.70
C ALA A 10 -3.44 6.04 -1.88
N ILE A 11 -2.26 5.42 -1.78
CA ILE A 11 -1.34 5.24 -2.90
C ILE A 11 -1.17 3.74 -3.15
N ARG A 12 -1.44 3.31 -4.39
CA ARG A 12 -1.13 1.95 -4.83
C ARG A 12 0.30 1.90 -5.34
N ILE A 13 1.13 1.10 -4.69
CA ILE A 13 2.50 0.84 -5.16
C ILE A 13 2.51 -0.20 -6.29
N ASN A 14 3.64 -0.35 -6.95
CA ASN A 14 3.87 -1.47 -7.85
C ASN A 14 4.02 -2.78 -7.06
N ALA A 15 3.80 -3.91 -7.75
CA ALA A 15 3.92 -5.24 -7.15
C ALA A 15 5.33 -5.49 -6.62
N THR A 16 5.45 -6.34 -5.59
CA THR A 16 6.70 -6.72 -4.91
C THR A 16 7.79 -7.25 -5.87
N ALA A 17 7.39 -7.86 -6.99
CA ALA A 17 8.29 -8.38 -8.02
C ALA A 17 8.81 -7.32 -9.03
N SER A 18 8.36 -6.06 -8.93
CA SER A 18 8.75 -4.99 -9.84
C SER A 18 10.08 -4.33 -9.45
N GLU A 19 10.85 -3.88 -10.45
CA GLU A 19 12.03 -3.03 -10.23
C GLU A 19 11.72 -1.71 -9.50
N TYR A 20 10.47 -1.22 -9.59
CA TYR A 20 10.05 0.04 -8.98
C TYR A 20 9.68 -0.09 -7.50
N TYR A 21 9.53 -1.32 -6.98
CA TYR A 21 9.00 -1.58 -5.64
C TYR A 21 9.78 -0.84 -4.53
N ALA A 22 11.12 -0.88 -4.58
CA ALA A 22 11.94 -0.21 -3.58
C ALA A 22 11.81 1.33 -3.63
N ALA A 23 11.72 1.90 -4.84
CA ALA A 23 11.55 3.33 -5.03
C ALA A 23 10.16 3.80 -4.56
N ASP A 24 9.13 3.00 -4.84
CA ASP A 24 7.77 3.26 -4.36
C ASP A 24 7.70 3.25 -2.84
N LEU A 25 8.31 2.26 -2.17
CA LEU A 25 8.35 2.20 -0.70
C LEU A 25 8.97 3.46 -0.10
N ALA A 26 10.11 3.91 -0.64
CA ALA A 26 10.76 5.13 -0.17
C ALA A 26 9.88 6.37 -0.41
N ALA A 27 9.24 6.47 -1.58
CA ALA A 27 8.37 7.59 -1.91
C ALA A 27 7.13 7.63 -1.01
N VAL A 28 6.47 6.48 -0.79
CA VAL A 28 5.25 6.45 0.01
C VAL A 28 5.54 6.59 1.50
N ALA A 29 6.68 6.12 2.01
CA ALA A 29 7.10 6.36 3.39
C ALA A 29 7.23 7.87 3.71
N GLY A 30 7.63 8.68 2.74
CA GLY A 30 7.68 10.15 2.85
C GLY A 30 6.35 10.87 2.58
N SER A 31 5.29 10.16 2.19
CA SER A 31 4.01 10.76 1.78
C SER A 31 3.02 10.93 2.95
N ARG A 32 1.99 11.76 2.74
CA ARG A 32 0.88 11.99 3.69
C ARG A 32 -0.36 11.13 3.43
N ALA A 33 -0.27 10.09 2.60
CA ALA A 33 -1.43 9.24 2.38
C ALA A 33 -1.84 8.53 3.69
N ASP A 34 -3.08 8.09 3.77
CA ASP A 34 -3.63 7.45 4.97
C ASP A 34 -3.35 5.94 4.97
N LEU A 35 -3.24 5.32 3.79
CA LEU A 35 -2.92 3.92 3.63
C LEU A 35 -2.17 3.63 2.32
N ILE A 36 -1.56 2.44 2.25
CA ILE A 36 -0.88 1.92 1.07
C ILE A 36 -1.67 0.76 0.50
N VAL A 37 -1.85 0.73 -0.82
CA VAL A 37 -2.51 -0.38 -1.52
C VAL A 37 -1.45 -1.24 -2.19
N VAL A 38 -1.44 -2.54 -1.92
CA VAL A 38 -0.47 -3.50 -2.47
C VAL A 38 -1.18 -4.39 -3.47
N PRO A 39 -0.81 -4.36 -4.77
CA PRO A 39 -1.40 -5.21 -5.79
C PRO A 39 -0.90 -6.65 -5.68
N ARG A 40 -1.68 -7.60 -6.22
CA ARG A 40 -1.30 -9.02 -6.41
C ARG A 40 -0.76 -9.73 -5.18
N VAL A 41 -1.29 -9.41 -4.00
CA VAL A 41 -0.86 -10.07 -2.76
C VAL A 41 -1.22 -11.55 -2.82
N SER A 42 -0.26 -12.40 -2.45
CA SER A 42 -0.45 -13.87 -2.38
C SER A 42 -0.13 -14.44 -1.00
N THR A 43 0.57 -13.68 -0.15
CA THR A 43 0.99 -14.10 1.18
C THR A 43 0.86 -12.97 2.21
N ALA A 44 0.65 -13.35 3.48
CA ALA A 44 0.63 -12.39 4.59
C ALA A 44 1.98 -11.67 4.77
N SER A 45 3.10 -12.35 4.51
CA SER A 45 4.45 -11.79 4.64
C SER A 45 4.70 -10.59 3.73
N GLU A 46 4.05 -10.54 2.56
CA GLU A 46 4.14 -9.37 1.66
C GLU A 46 3.52 -8.13 2.31
N ILE A 47 2.38 -8.29 2.99
CA ILE A 47 1.69 -7.22 3.70
C ILE A 47 2.55 -6.74 4.88
N GLU A 48 3.08 -7.67 5.68
CA GLU A 48 3.91 -7.37 6.84
C GLU A 48 5.19 -6.61 6.46
N ALA A 49 5.84 -7.01 5.36
CA ALA A 49 7.03 -6.34 4.85
C ALA A 49 6.74 -4.89 4.43
N VAL A 50 5.63 -4.65 3.73
CA VAL A 50 5.22 -3.28 3.35
C VAL A 50 4.87 -2.47 4.58
N ALA A 51 4.07 -3.02 5.51
CA ALA A 51 3.66 -2.33 6.73
C ALA A 51 4.87 -1.91 7.59
N ALA A 52 5.88 -2.79 7.69
CA ALA A 52 7.13 -2.48 8.39
C ALA A 52 7.93 -1.37 7.69
N ALA A 53 7.95 -1.33 6.36
CA ALA A 53 8.69 -0.33 5.59
C ALA A 53 8.04 1.07 5.65
N VAL A 54 6.71 1.16 5.69
CA VAL A 54 5.97 2.43 5.54
C VAL A 54 5.32 2.94 6.83
N ALA A 55 5.30 2.11 7.89
CA ALA A 55 4.69 2.41 9.20
C ALA A 55 3.23 2.90 9.13
N ARG A 56 2.46 2.41 8.16
CA ARG A 56 1.07 2.83 7.88
C ARG A 56 0.19 1.62 7.53
N PRO A 57 -1.15 1.75 7.64
CA PRO A 57 -2.06 0.69 7.23
C PRO A 57 -1.86 0.27 5.77
N VAL A 58 -2.00 -1.02 5.53
CA VAL A 58 -1.87 -1.63 4.20
C VAL A 58 -3.19 -2.28 3.81
N ALA A 59 -3.66 -2.00 2.60
CA ALA A 59 -4.77 -2.69 1.96
C ALA A 59 -4.23 -3.64 0.88
N ALA A 60 -4.44 -4.94 1.07
CA ALA A 60 -4.08 -5.95 0.09
C ALA A 60 -5.15 -6.02 -1.02
N MET A 61 -4.71 -6.01 -2.27
CA MET A 61 -5.58 -6.34 -3.40
C MET A 61 -5.53 -7.84 -3.66
N ILE A 62 -6.69 -8.47 -3.53
CA ILE A 62 -6.90 -9.86 -3.93
C ILE A 62 -7.39 -9.86 -5.38
N GLU A 63 -6.45 -10.09 -6.30
CA GLU A 63 -6.71 -10.00 -7.76
C GLU A 63 -6.05 -11.12 -8.57
N THR A 64 -5.56 -12.17 -7.90
CA THR A 64 -5.01 -13.38 -8.53
C THR A 64 -5.63 -14.60 -7.86
N ALA A 65 -5.58 -15.77 -8.50
CA ALA A 65 -6.18 -16.99 -7.97
C ALA A 65 -5.54 -17.50 -6.66
N ALA A 66 -4.30 -17.10 -6.39
CA ALA A 66 -3.59 -17.46 -5.15
C ALA A 66 -3.84 -16.47 -4.00
N GLY A 67 -4.43 -15.32 -4.30
CA GLY A 67 -4.73 -14.27 -3.33
C GLY A 67 -6.09 -14.45 -2.67
#